data_AF-A0A0S3J2X3-F1
#
_entry.id   AF-A0A0S3J2X3-F1
#
_cell.length_a   1.000
_cell.length_b   1.000
_cell.length_c   1.000
_cell.angle_alpha   90.00
_cell.angle_beta   90.00
_cell.angle_gamma   90.00
#
_symmetry.space_group_name_H-M   'P 1'
#
loop_
_entity.id
_entity.type
_entity.pdbx_description
1 polymer ?
#
loop_
_entity_poly.entity_id
_entity_poly.type
_entity_poly.pdbx_seq_one_letter_code
_entity_poly.pdbx_strand_id
1 'polypeptide(L)'
;MLPYLVLGLILYMFTAPVQGWMSDDKFGDKLEKMYRLWHDDCMKKTGAPENTVELIRSGIFPDDPRMKAYNRCLYTDVMDKNARLLPEKLDYYIYPAFGKTGLKMYLDCEEKVKDEANYDDRVYKMQQCIYEANPDVSFNFF
;
A
#
# COMPACT_ATOMS: atom_id res chain seq x y z
N MET A 1 1.55 8.43 -50.66
CA MET A 1 0.43 7.97 -49.80
C MET A 1 0.86 6.92 -48.78
N LEU A 2 1.74 5.97 -49.10
CA LEU A 2 2.25 4.97 -48.14
C LEU A 2 3.04 5.49 -46.91
N PRO A 3 3.84 6.59 -46.96
CA PRO A 3 4.69 6.95 -45.81
C PRO A 3 3.92 7.60 -44.65
N TYR A 4 2.78 8.23 -44.92
CA TYR A 4 1.95 8.87 -43.89
C TYR A 4 1.14 7.85 -43.07
N LEU A 5 0.80 6.71 -43.66
CA LEU A 5 0.12 5.61 -42.96
C LEU A 5 1.05 4.92 -41.95
N VAL A 6 2.33 4.79 -42.28
CA VAL A 6 3.33 4.20 -41.37
C VAL A 6 3.63 5.14 -40.21
N LEU A 7 3.74 6.46 -40.46
CA LEU A 7 3.92 7.46 -39.41
C LEU A 7 2.72 7.56 -38.45
N GLY A 8 1.49 7.43 -38.96
CA GLY A 8 0.28 7.42 -38.14
C GLY A 8 0.17 6.18 -37.22
N LEU A 9 0.62 5.01 -37.69
CA LEU A 9 0.63 3.77 -36.90
C LEU A 9 1.67 3.79 -35.77
N ILE A 10 2.83 4.43 -36.01
CA ILE A 10 3.88 4.56 -34.98
C ILE A 10 3.43 5.50 -33.86
N LEU A 11 2.72 6.60 -34.18
CA LEU A 11 2.20 7.53 -33.18
C LEU A 11 1.06 6.95 -32.33
N TYR A 12 0.25 6.03 -32.86
CA TYR A 12 -0.84 5.39 -32.12
C TYR A 12 -0.36 4.40 -31.04
N MET A 13 0.85 3.84 -31.18
CA MET A 13 1.43 2.92 -30.20
C MET A 13 1.98 3.61 -28.94
N PHE A 14 2.17 4.95 -28.96
CA PHE A 14 2.67 5.71 -27.80
C PHE A 14 1.56 6.33 -26.93
N THR A 15 0.29 6.20 -27.31
CA THR A 15 -0.85 6.71 -26.51
C THR A 15 -1.73 5.61 -25.94
N ALA A 16 -1.26 4.36 -25.89
CA ALA A 16 -1.87 3.43 -24.93
C ALA A 16 -1.65 4.07 -23.55
N PRO A 17 -2.71 4.53 -22.84
CA PRO A 17 -2.50 4.92 -21.46
C PRO A 17 -1.90 3.70 -20.77
N VAL A 18 -0.88 3.93 -19.94
CA VAL A 18 -0.33 2.97 -18.98
C VAL A 18 -1.39 2.71 -17.88
N GLN A 19 -2.61 2.39 -18.30
CA GLN A 19 -3.66 1.86 -17.48
C GLN A 19 -3.61 0.33 -17.63
N GLY A 20 -2.43 -0.21 -17.39
CA GLY A 20 -2.30 -1.53 -16.81
C GLY A 20 -2.54 -1.40 -15.31
N TRP A 21 -3.74 -0.98 -14.91
CA TRP A 21 -4.23 -1.33 -13.58
C TRP A 21 -4.48 -2.84 -13.64
N MET A 22 -3.43 -3.61 -13.36
CA MET A 22 -3.61 -5.02 -13.02
C MET A 22 -4.62 -5.04 -11.88
N SER A 23 -5.69 -5.79 -12.09
CA SER A 23 -6.80 -5.92 -11.17
C SER A 23 -6.34 -6.27 -9.75
N ASP A 24 -7.19 -5.97 -8.78
CA ASP A 24 -7.02 -6.30 -7.36
C ASP A 24 -7.02 -7.83 -7.08
N ASP A 25 -6.85 -8.68 -8.11
CA ASP A 25 -7.05 -10.14 -8.09
C ASP A 25 -6.00 -10.93 -7.27
N LYS A 26 -5.05 -10.24 -6.64
CA LYS A 26 -4.08 -10.84 -5.71
C LYS A 26 -4.41 -10.62 -4.23
N PHE A 27 -5.29 -9.70 -3.89
CA PHE A 27 -5.79 -9.58 -2.53
C PHE A 27 -6.84 -10.67 -2.31
N GLY A 28 -6.70 -11.50 -1.27
CA GLY A 28 -7.80 -12.39 -0.91
C GLY A 28 -9.07 -11.57 -0.66
N ASP A 29 -10.23 -12.03 -1.15
CA ASP A 29 -11.53 -11.30 -1.16
C ASP A 29 -11.86 -10.56 0.15
N LYS A 30 -11.43 -11.13 1.27
CA LYS A 30 -11.64 -10.60 2.60
C LYS A 30 -10.77 -9.38 2.91
N LEU A 31 -9.49 -9.43 2.57
CA LEU A 31 -8.56 -8.34 2.82
C LEU A 31 -8.91 -7.14 1.92
N GLU A 32 -9.28 -7.40 0.66
CA GLU A 32 -9.74 -6.36 -0.26
C GLU A 32 -10.97 -5.62 0.28
N LYS A 33 -12.00 -6.36 0.72
CA LYS A 33 -13.23 -5.76 1.28
C LYS A 33 -12.96 -4.90 2.51
N MET A 34 -12.10 -5.39 3.41
CA MET A 34 -11.75 -4.64 4.62
C MET A 34 -10.91 -3.41 4.30
N TYR A 35 -9.96 -3.54 3.37
CA TYR A 35 -9.13 -2.44 2.94
C TYR A 35 -9.96 -1.28 2.37
N ARG A 36 -10.95 -1.55 1.51
CA ARG A 36 -11.83 -0.49 0.99
C ARG A 36 -12.57 0.26 2.11
N LEU A 37 -13.07 -0.47 3.11
CA LEU A 37 -13.75 0.13 4.27
C LEU A 37 -12.79 0.97 5.13
N TRP A 38 -11.58 0.47 5.37
CA TRP A 38 -10.56 1.21 6.13
C TRP A 38 -10.09 2.45 5.37
N HIS A 39 -9.84 2.34 4.06
CA HIS A 39 -9.43 3.46 3.22
C HIS A 39 -10.41 4.64 3.34
N ASP A 40 -11.69 4.41 3.05
CA ASP A 40 -12.73 5.46 3.08
C ASP A 40 -12.83 6.14 4.46
N ASP A 41 -12.83 5.34 5.53
CA ASP A 41 -12.93 5.84 6.90
C ASP A 41 -11.68 6.61 7.32
N CYS A 42 -10.50 6.10 6.98
CA CYS A 42 -9.23 6.72 7.32
C CYS A 42 -9.00 8.01 6.54
N MET A 43 -9.34 8.06 5.26
CA MET A 43 -9.32 9.29 4.45
C MET A 43 -10.19 10.37 5.08
N LYS A 44 -11.42 10.01 5.49
CA LYS A 44 -12.35 10.92 6.16
C LYS A 44 -11.83 11.41 7.51
N LYS A 45 -11.21 10.54 8.30
CA LYS A 45 -10.69 10.86 9.65
C LYS A 45 -9.48 11.78 9.61
N THR A 46 -8.60 11.62 8.63
CA THR A 46 -7.29 12.28 8.63
C THR A 46 -7.21 13.46 7.67
N GLY A 47 -8.11 13.53 6.69
CA GLY A 47 -8.04 14.52 5.62
C GLY A 47 -6.77 14.37 4.77
N ALA A 48 -6.23 13.14 4.70
CA ALA A 48 -5.13 12.81 3.82
C ALA A 48 -5.52 13.14 2.36
N PRO A 49 -4.59 13.64 1.55
CA PRO A 49 -4.90 13.99 0.17
C PRO A 49 -4.78 12.73 -0.72
N GLU A 50 -5.85 12.41 -1.45
CA GLU A 50 -5.97 11.18 -2.27
C GLU A 50 -4.80 11.02 -3.25
N ASN A 51 -4.36 12.13 -3.86
CA ASN A 51 -3.23 12.12 -4.79
C ASN A 51 -1.91 11.63 -4.16
N THR A 52 -1.75 11.72 -2.84
CA THR A 52 -0.57 11.20 -2.14
C THR A 52 -0.63 9.68 -1.98
N VAL A 53 -1.81 9.06 -1.98
CA VAL A 53 -1.95 7.60 -1.97
C VAL A 53 -1.35 7.01 -3.24
N GLU A 54 -1.65 7.62 -4.40
CA GLU A 54 -1.06 7.22 -5.69
C GLU A 54 0.46 7.38 -5.73
N LEU A 55 0.99 8.44 -5.10
CA LEU A 55 2.44 8.60 -4.97
C LEU A 55 3.04 7.43 -4.17
N ILE A 56 2.42 7.04 -3.06
CA ILE A 56 2.90 5.94 -2.21
C ILE A 56 2.81 4.60 -2.93
N ARG A 57 1.75 4.36 -3.70
CA ARG A 57 1.63 3.18 -4.58
C ARG A 57 2.76 3.11 -5.61
N SER A 58 3.23 4.26 -6.08
CA SER A 58 4.40 4.35 -6.98
C SER A 58 5.77 4.30 -6.28
N GLY A 59 5.78 4.14 -4.95
CA GLY A 59 7.02 4.09 -4.15
C GLY A 59 7.56 5.44 -3.71
N ILE A 60 6.82 6.52 -3.93
CA ILE A 60 7.15 7.85 -3.44
C ILE A 60 6.43 8.04 -2.11
N PHE A 61 7.18 8.24 -1.03
CA PHE A 61 6.62 8.42 0.31
C PHE A 61 6.85 9.85 0.82
N PRO A 62 5.93 10.80 0.55
CA PRO A 62 6.05 12.15 1.03
C PRO A 62 6.03 12.22 2.56
N ASP A 63 6.71 13.22 3.10
CA ASP A 63 6.67 13.54 4.52
C ASP A 63 5.45 14.43 4.84
N ASP A 64 4.24 13.88 4.70
CA ASP A 64 2.97 14.54 5.06
C ASP A 64 2.42 13.94 6.37
N PRO A 65 2.30 14.73 7.46
CA PRO A 65 1.74 14.26 8.73
C PRO A 65 0.34 13.64 8.61
N ARG A 66 -0.50 14.15 7.70
CA ARG A 66 -1.85 13.60 7.47
C ARG A 66 -1.78 12.21 6.83
N MET A 67 -0.80 12.00 5.95
CA MET A 67 -0.60 10.72 5.30
C MET A 67 0.00 9.67 6.26
N LYS A 68 0.90 10.08 7.15
CA LYS A 68 1.37 9.21 8.24
C LYS A 68 0.24 8.82 9.19
N ALA A 69 -0.64 9.77 9.53
CA ALA A 69 -1.82 9.50 10.33
C ALA A 69 -2.82 8.57 9.61
N TYR A 70 -3.01 8.74 8.29
CA TYR A 70 -3.81 7.85 7.46
C TYR A 70 -3.25 6.43 7.48
N ASN A 71 -1.93 6.29 7.33
CA ASN A 71 -1.27 5.00 7.44
C ASN A 71 -1.54 4.32 8.78
N ARG A 72 -1.29 5.03 9.89
CA ARG A 72 -1.57 4.49 11.23
C ARG A 72 -3.03 4.05 11.34
N CYS A 73 -3.96 4.81 10.78
CA CYS A 73 -5.37 4.48 10.78
C CYS A 73 -5.65 3.12 10.09
N LEU A 74 -5.04 2.86 8.93
CA LEU A 74 -5.18 1.57 8.22
C LEU A 74 -4.72 0.37 9.06
N TYR A 75 -3.71 0.58 9.90
CA TYR A 75 -3.16 -0.47 10.77
C TYR A 75 -3.85 -0.60 12.13
N THR A 76 -4.85 0.23 12.44
CA THR A 76 -5.45 0.31 13.79
C THR A 76 -6.10 -1.01 14.24
N ASP A 77 -6.67 -1.78 13.31
CA ASP A 77 -7.32 -3.07 13.63
C ASP A 77 -6.34 -4.25 13.70
N VAL A 78 -5.09 -4.05 13.30
CA VAL A 78 -4.05 -5.08 13.22
C VAL A 78 -2.84 -4.80 14.12
N MET A 79 -2.85 -3.68 14.83
CA MET A 79 -1.81 -3.28 15.79
C MET A 79 -2.37 -3.02 17.19
N ASP A 80 -1.50 -3.17 18.20
CA ASP A 80 -1.78 -2.70 19.55
C ASP A 80 -1.46 -1.20 19.73
N LYS A 81 -1.75 -0.67 20.92
CA LYS A 81 -1.46 0.73 21.29
C LYS A 81 0.02 1.12 21.28
N ASN A 82 0.93 0.16 21.17
CA ASN A 82 2.38 0.35 21.15
C ASN A 82 2.95 0.14 19.73
N ALA A 83 2.09 0.14 18.70
CA ALA A 83 2.47 -0.10 17.31
C ALA A 83 3.05 -1.49 17.05
N ARG A 84 2.63 -2.49 17.83
CA ARG A 84 3.04 -3.89 17.63
C ARG A 84 1.97 -4.62 16.83
N LEU A 85 2.37 -5.40 15.82
CA LEU A 85 1.42 -6.18 15.05
C LEU A 85 0.82 -7.28 15.92
N LEU A 86 -0.50 -7.47 15.81
CA LEU A 86 -1.24 -8.50 16.53
C LEU A 86 -1.19 -9.81 15.72
N PRO A 87 -0.52 -10.87 16.21
CA PRO A 87 -0.34 -12.11 15.43
C PRO A 87 -1.65 -12.72 14.95
N GLU A 88 -2.70 -12.70 15.78
CA GLU A 88 -4.01 -13.23 15.44
C GLU A 88 -4.70 -12.43 14.31
N LYS A 89 -4.41 -11.13 14.21
CA LYS A 89 -4.94 -10.28 13.13
C LYS A 89 -4.17 -10.49 11.85
N LEU A 90 -2.86 -10.67 11.93
CA LEU A 90 -2.03 -11.01 10.78
C LEU A 90 -2.41 -12.37 10.18
N ASP A 91 -2.63 -13.39 11.01
CA ASP A 91 -3.10 -14.70 10.55
C ASP A 91 -4.51 -14.62 9.92
N TYR A 92 -5.35 -13.71 10.41
CA TYR A 92 -6.71 -13.53 9.91
C TYR A 92 -6.76 -12.77 8.57
N TYR A 93 -5.91 -11.76 8.38
CA TYR A 93 -5.96 -10.85 7.22
C TYR A 93 -4.82 -11.08 6.21
N ILE A 94 -3.57 -11.15 6.68
CA ILE A 94 -2.37 -11.20 5.84
C ILE A 94 -2.10 -12.61 5.34
N TYR A 95 -2.17 -13.62 6.20
CA TYR A 95 -1.83 -14.99 5.82
C TYR A 95 -2.70 -15.56 4.67
N PRO A 96 -4.03 -15.36 4.63
CA PRO A 96 -4.84 -15.87 3.53
C PRO A 96 -4.53 -15.22 2.17
N ALA A 97 -4.10 -13.95 2.18
CA ALA A 97 -3.77 -13.21 0.96
C ALA A 97 -2.33 -13.49 0.49
N PHE A 98 -1.38 -13.57 1.41
CA PHE A 98 0.05 -13.53 1.09
C PHE A 98 0.87 -14.70 1.64
N GLY A 99 0.22 -15.63 2.33
CA GLY A 99 0.83 -16.79 2.96
C GLY A 99 1.88 -16.43 4.00
N LYS A 100 2.73 -17.42 4.30
CA LYS A 100 3.80 -17.30 5.31
C LYS A 100 4.86 -16.25 4.94
N THR A 101 5.13 -16.07 3.65
CA THR A 101 6.14 -15.10 3.17
C THR A 101 5.68 -13.67 3.44
N GLY A 102 4.43 -13.34 3.13
CA GLY A 102 3.86 -12.04 3.46
C GLY A 102 3.85 -11.80 4.96
N LEU A 103 3.35 -12.76 5.74
CA LEU A 103 3.35 -12.68 7.21
C LEU A 103 4.76 -12.37 7.77
N LYS A 104 5.78 -13.10 7.31
CA LYS A 104 7.15 -12.89 7.75
C LYS A 104 7.66 -11.49 7.40
N MET A 105 7.35 -10.99 6.21
CA MET A 105 7.77 -9.67 5.75
C MET A 105 7.23 -8.56 6.67
N TYR A 106 5.94 -8.62 7.03
CA TYR A 106 5.34 -7.67 7.97
C TYR A 106 6.05 -7.68 9.33
N LEU A 107 6.30 -8.86 9.90
CA LEU A 107 6.99 -9.02 11.19
C LEU A 107 8.45 -8.55 11.14
N ASP A 108 9.18 -8.85 10.06
CA ASP A 108 10.55 -8.40 9.86
C ASP A 108 10.61 -6.87 9.77
N CYS A 109 9.65 -6.25 9.10
CA CYS A 109 9.59 -4.80 8.95
C CYS A 109 9.19 -4.08 10.23
N GLU A 110 8.28 -4.64 11.03
CA GLU A 110 7.98 -4.14 12.37
C GLU A 110 9.22 -4.12 13.26
N GLU A 111 9.98 -5.22 13.28
CA GLU A 111 11.20 -5.35 14.08
C GLU A 111 12.28 -4.34 13.67
N LYS A 112 12.42 -4.04 12.37
CA LYS A 112 13.38 -3.04 11.86
C LYS A 112 13.08 -1.62 12.33
N VAL A 113 11.82 -1.30 12.64
CA VAL A 113 11.41 0.06 13.00
C VAL A 113 11.06 0.20 14.49
N LYS A 114 11.26 -0.84 15.30
CA LYS A 114 10.86 -0.89 16.72
C LYS A 114 11.40 0.26 17.59
N ASP A 115 12.54 0.83 17.21
CA ASP A 115 13.22 1.89 17.95
C ASP A 115 12.72 3.31 17.56
N GLU A 116 11.86 3.43 16.54
CA GLU A 116 11.23 4.71 16.19
C GLU A 116 10.25 5.13 17.28
N ALA A 117 10.47 6.26 17.96
CA ALA A 117 9.68 6.67 19.10
C ALA A 117 8.29 7.19 18.73
N ASN A 118 8.15 7.85 17.57
CA ASN A 118 6.88 8.39 17.14
C ASN A 118 6.03 7.28 16.48
N TYR A 119 4.79 7.09 16.95
CA TYR A 119 3.92 6.03 16.44
C TYR A 119 3.62 6.22 14.93
N ASP A 120 3.26 7.43 14.50
CA ASP A 120 2.95 7.69 13.09
C ASP A 120 4.17 7.43 12.20
N ASP A 121 5.34 7.90 12.63
CA ASP A 121 6.59 7.64 11.90
C ASP A 121 6.95 6.17 11.88
N ARG A 122 6.71 5.44 12.99
CA ARG A 122 7.02 4.00 13.08
C ARG A 122 6.20 3.20 12.08
N VAL A 123 4.88 3.39 12.04
CA VAL A 123 4.01 2.67 11.10
C VAL A 123 4.33 3.08 9.66
N TYR A 124 4.62 4.36 9.43
CA TYR A 124 5.02 4.86 8.10
C TYR A 124 6.32 4.23 7.60
N LYS A 125 7.35 4.18 8.45
CA LYS A 125 8.61 3.48 8.14
C LYS A 125 8.41 1.98 7.95
N MET A 126 7.49 1.37 8.69
CA MET A 126 7.15 -0.03 8.48
C MET A 126 6.56 -0.24 7.08
N GLN A 127 5.66 0.63 6.63
CA GLN A 127 5.13 0.55 5.26
C GLN A 127 6.22 0.73 4.21
N GLN A 128 7.14 1.69 4.41
CA GLN A 128 8.28 1.89 3.51
C GLN A 128 9.10 0.60 3.41
N CYS A 129 9.41 -0.04 4.54
CA CYS A 129 10.10 -1.31 4.57
C CYS A 129 9.35 -2.43 3.82
N ILE A 130 8.02 -2.51 3.97
CA ILE A 130 7.20 -3.50 3.27
C ILE A 130 7.29 -3.30 1.75
N TYR A 131 7.17 -2.04 1.30
CA TYR A 131 7.31 -1.71 -0.12
C TYR A 131 8.72 -2.00 -0.65
N GLU A 132 9.77 -1.68 0.11
CA GLU A 132 11.16 -1.99 -0.27
C GLU A 132 11.41 -3.50 -0.35
N ALA A 133 10.83 -4.28 0.56
CA ALA A 133 10.94 -5.74 0.58
C ALA A 133 10.15 -6.39 -0.56
N ASN A 134 9.01 -5.82 -0.93
CA ASN A 134 8.23 -6.22 -2.08
C ASN A 134 7.43 -5.02 -2.66
N PRO A 135 7.86 -4.44 -3.79
CA PRO A 135 7.20 -3.29 -4.39
C PRO A 135 5.91 -3.67 -5.14
N ASP A 136 5.47 -4.93 -5.08
CA ASP A 136 4.14 -5.31 -5.56
C ASP A 136 3.08 -4.58 -4.75
N VAL A 137 2.26 -3.78 -5.44
CA VAL A 137 1.16 -2.98 -4.89
C VAL A 137 0.21 -3.82 -4.03
N SER A 138 0.13 -5.13 -4.27
CA SER A 138 -0.69 -6.06 -3.49
C SER A 138 -0.27 -6.12 -2.02
N PHE A 139 0.97 -5.78 -1.67
CA PHE A 139 1.45 -5.80 -0.29
C PHE A 139 1.37 -4.44 0.39
N ASN A 140 0.97 -3.40 -0.35
CA ASN A 140 0.83 -2.05 0.15
C ASN A 140 -0.58 -1.85 0.70
N PHE A 141 -0.70 -1.45 1.97
CA PHE A 141 -2.00 -1.07 2.52
C PHE A 141 -2.44 0.34 2.07
N PHE A 142 -1.73 0.96 1.12
CA PHE A 142 -2.08 2.26 0.54
C PHE A 142 -2.77 2.11 -0.78
#